data_AF-A0AAU7PVE2-F1
#
_entry.id   AF-A0AAU7PVE2-F1
#
_cell.length_a   1.000
_cell.length_b   1.000
_cell.length_c   1.000
_cell.angle_alpha   90.00
_cell.angle_beta   90.00
_cell.angle_gamma   90.00
#
_symmetry.space_group_name_H-M   'P 1'
#
loop_
_entity.id
_entity.type
_entity.pdbx_description
1 polymer ?
#
loop_
_entity_poly.entity_id
_entity_poly.type
_entity_poly.pdbx_seq_one_letter_code
_entity_poly.pdbx_strand_id
1 'polypeptide(L)' 'MNPLYVGIGYDLKYKEVNRFQHKRALALTARKLVRLVFRLLKDNRLYIPVED' A
#
# COMPACT_ATOMS: atom_id res chain seq x y z
N MET A 1 1.13 17.54 -15.13
CA MET A 1 0.94 16.76 -13.87
C MET A 1 1.83 15.54 -13.98
N ASN A 2 2.95 15.50 -13.23
CA ASN A 2 3.98 14.47 -13.42
C ASN A 2 3.44 13.09 -13.00
N PRO A 3 3.53 12.05 -13.86
CA PRO A 3 3.03 10.70 -13.55
C PRO A 3 3.80 10.00 -12.41
N LEU A 4 4.89 10.61 -11.94
CA LEU A 4 5.71 10.14 -10.82
C LEU A 4 5.00 10.26 -9.45
N TYR A 5 3.91 11.03 -9.35
CA TYR A 5 3.11 11.18 -8.12
C TYR A 5 1.86 10.29 -8.08
N VAL A 6 1.81 9.20 -8.86
CA VAL A 6 0.63 8.32 -8.91
C VAL A 6 0.75 7.19 -7.88
N GLY A 7 0.31 7.51 -6.65
CA GLY A 7 -0.49 6.65 -5.78
C GLY A 7 -0.06 5.19 -5.59
N ILE A 8 0.89 4.97 -4.67
CA ILE A 8 1.42 3.67 -4.18
C ILE A 8 0.41 2.69 -3.55
N GLY A 9 -0.88 3.01 -3.51
CA GLY A 9 -1.90 2.27 -2.76
C GLY A 9 -2.92 1.55 -3.64
N TYR A 10 -4.07 2.20 -3.82
CA TYR A 10 -5.27 1.59 -4.38
C TYR A 10 -5.31 1.64 -5.91
N ASP A 11 -4.96 2.78 -6.51
CA ASP A 11 -5.12 3.00 -7.96
C ASP A 11 -4.20 2.15 -8.82
N LEU A 12 -2.96 1.89 -8.37
CA LEU A 12 -2.06 0.95 -9.04
C LEU A 12 -2.60 -0.48 -8.98
N LYS A 13 -3.11 -0.91 -7.82
CA LYS A 13 -3.65 -2.27 -7.64
C LYS A 13 -5.01 -2.48 -8.30
N TYR A 14 -5.75 -1.40 -8.47
CA TYR A 14 -6.99 -1.36 -9.22
C TYR A 14 -6.73 -1.58 -10.73
N LYS A 15 -5.71 -0.93 -11.29
CA LYS A 15 -5.34 -1.05 -12.72
C LYS A 15 -4.67 -2.38 -13.10
N GLU A 16 -4.13 -3.12 -12.13
CA GLU A 16 -3.45 -4.40 -12.38
C GLU A 16 -4.39 -5.59 -12.71
N VAL A 17 -5.70 -5.48 -12.47
CA VAL A 17 -6.61 -6.65 -12.50
C VAL A 17 -7.91 -6.33 -13.18
N ASN A 18 -8.34 -7.19 -14.11
CA ASN A 18 -9.54 -6.97 -14.91
C ASN A 18 -10.84 -7.43 -14.21
N ARG A 19 -10.76 -8.12 -13.07
CA ARG A 19 -11.92 -8.63 -12.29
C ARG A 19 -11.70 -8.46 -10.79
N PHE A 20 -12.75 -8.08 -10.06
CA PHE A 20 -12.74 -7.84 -8.61
C PHE A 20 -11.67 -6.85 -8.13
N GLN A 21 -11.27 -5.94 -9.00
CA GLN A 21 -10.26 -4.89 -8.80
C GLN A 21 -10.40 -4.13 -7.47
N HIS A 22 -11.60 -3.66 -7.11
CA HIS A 22 -11.82 -2.93 -5.85
C HIS A 22 -11.55 -3.79 -4.61
N LYS A 23 -12.11 -5.00 -4.56
CA LYS A 23 -11.93 -5.93 -3.43
C LYS A 23 -10.47 -6.35 -3.30
N ARG A 24 -9.80 -6.63 -4.42
CA ARG A 24 -8.39 -7.04 -4.43
C ARG A 24 -7.46 -5.88 -4.09
N ALA A 25 -7.68 -4.69 -4.65
CA ALA A 25 -6.89 -3.50 -4.34
C ALA A 25 -6.98 -3.12 -2.86
N LEU A 26 -8.20 -3.17 -2.29
CA LEU A 26 -8.42 -2.95 -0.87
C LEU A 26 -7.71 -4.00 -0.02
N ALA A 27 -7.89 -5.29 -0.32
CA ALA A 27 -7.25 -6.38 0.41
C ALA A 27 -5.71 -6.32 0.35
N LEU A 28 -5.13 -6.00 -0.81
CA LEU A 28 -3.68 -5.87 -0.97
C LEU A 28 -3.13 -4.66 -0.19
N THR A 29 -3.85 -3.54 -0.21
CA THR A 29 -3.48 -2.34 0.56
C THR A 29 -3.55 -2.61 2.06
N ALA A 30 -4.67 -3.17 2.54
CA ALA A 30 -4.83 -3.54 3.95
C ALA A 30 -3.76 -4.56 4.39
N ARG A 31 -3.45 -5.56 3.55
CA ARG A 31 -2.42 -6.55 3.86
C ARG A 31 -1.02 -5.96 3.90
N LYS A 32 -0.71 -4.92 3.11
CA LYS A 32 0.56 -4.17 3.24
C LYS A 32 0.60 -3.41 4.57
N LEU A 33 -0.49 -2.72 4.93
CA LEU A 33 -0.60 -1.97 6.18
C LEU A 33 -0.42 -2.88 7.41
N VAL A 34 -1.16 -4.00 7.48
CA VAL A 34 -1.07 -4.94 8.60
C VAL A 34 0.35 -5.49 8.75
N ARG A 35 1.02 -5.84 7.64
CA ARG A 35 2.42 -6.29 7.68
C ARG A 35 3.37 -5.22 8.20
N LEU A 36 3.17 -3.97 7.79
CA LEU A 36 3.97 -2.84 8.25
C LEU A 36 3.79 -2.65 9.76
N VAL A 37 2.55 -2.53 10.23
CA VAL A 37 2.23 -2.38 11.67
C VAL A 37 2.82 -3.54 12.47
N PHE A 38 2.63 -4.78 12.01
CA PHE A 38 3.17 -5.96 12.68
C PHE A 38 4.70 -5.93 12.80
N ARG A 39 5.41 -5.54 11.73
CA ARG A 39 6.87 -5.39 11.75
C ARG A 39 7.30 -4.31 12.73
N LEU A 40 6.65 -3.14 12.69
CA LEU A 40 6.98 -2.01 13.57
C LEU A 40 6.77 -2.34 15.05
N LEU A 41 5.65 -2.99 15.38
CA LEU A 41 5.38 -3.46 16.73
C LEU A 41 6.40 -4.51 17.20
N LYS A 42 6.75 -5.45 16.32
CA LYS A 42 7.75 -6.49 16.63
C LYS A 42 9.12 -5.89 16.91
N ASP A 43 9.53 -4.88 16.15
CA ASP A 43 10.85 -4.28 16.24
C ASP A 43 10.90 -3.10 17.23
N ASN A 44 9.76 -2.77 17.88
CA ASN A 44 9.54 -1.59 18.73
C ASN A 44 10.08 -0.29 18.11
N ARG A 45 9.89 -0.15 16.80
CA ARG A 45 10.38 1.00 16.01
C ARG A 45 9.23 1.86 15.54
N LEU A 46 9.49 3.16 15.54
CA LEU A 46 8.58 4.14 14.95
C LEU A 46 8.61 4.03 13.43
N TYR A 47 7.47 4.27 12.78
CA TYR A 47 7.40 4.35 11.34
C TYR A 47 8.19 5.57 10.84
N ILE A 48 9.17 5.34 9.97
CA ILE A 48 9.90 6.40 9.28
C ILE A 48 9.52 6.28 7.80
N PRO A 49 8.68 7.19 7.26
CA PRO A 49 8.44 7.23 5.83
C PRO A 49 9.76 7.57 5.12
N VAL A 50 10.01 6.93 3.98
CA VAL A 50 11.07 7.38 3.08
C VAL A 50 10.62 8.71 2.51
N GLU A 51 11.36 9.78 2.78
CA GLU A 51 11.12 11.09 2.17
C GLU A 51 11.45 11.00 0.67
N ASP A 52 10.55 11.51 -0.18
CA ASP A 52 10.69 11.57 -1.65
C ASP A 52 11.64 12.70 -2.09
#